data_AF-A0A4Z2FAF5-F1
#
_entry.id   AF-A0A4Z2FAF5-F1
#
_cell.length_a   1.000
_cell.length_b   1.000
_cell.length_c   1.000
_cell.angle_alpha   90.00
_cell.angle_beta   90.00
_cell.angle_gamma   90.00
#
_symmetry.space_group_name_H-M   'P 1'
#
loop_
_entity.id
_entity.type
_entity.pdbx_description
1 polymer ?
#
loop_
_entity_poly.entity_id
_entity_poly.type
_entity_poly.pdbx_seq_one_letter_code
_entity_poly.pdbx_strand_id
1 'polypeptide(L)'
;MEGVLLKWTNYMTGWQPRWFVLGGGVISYYDCEDDVGKGSKGSIKMSVCDIKGQRAALAAAALATRPNLHRALPLCVSVHPADPTRLELIIPGEQHFYVRAVNAAERQRWLVALGSSKAGTLERHKHRGTGS
;
A
#
# COMPACT_ATOMS: atom_id res chain seq x y z
N MET A 1 -8.58 -7.35 2.63
CA MET A 1 -7.92 -6.71 3.80
C MET A 1 -8.66 -5.44 4.08
N GLU A 2 -8.96 -5.14 5.33
CA GLU A 2 -9.66 -3.91 5.73
C GLU A 2 -9.12 -3.40 7.06
N GLY A 3 -9.32 -2.10 7.32
CA GLY A 3 -8.89 -1.47 8.55
C GLY A 3 -8.70 0.04 8.45
N VAL A 4 -8.40 0.66 9.59
CA VAL A 4 -8.21 2.11 9.67
C VAL A 4 -6.82 2.51 9.17
N LEU A 5 -6.79 3.44 8.22
CA LEU A 5 -5.59 4.20 7.86
C LEU A 5 -5.88 5.69 8.01
N LEU A 6 -4.88 6.44 8.43
CA LEU A 6 -4.98 7.89 8.45
C LEU A 6 -4.70 8.40 7.03
N LYS A 7 -5.65 9.12 6.44
CA LYS A 7 -5.51 9.76 5.13
C LYS A 7 -5.28 11.25 5.32
N TRP A 8 -4.33 11.81 4.57
CA TRP A 8 -4.20 13.27 4.49
C TRP A 8 -5.38 13.84 3.69
N THR A 9 -6.16 14.72 4.32
CA THR A 9 -7.35 15.32 3.71
C THR A 9 -7.07 16.73 3.21
N ASN A 10 -6.61 17.65 4.07
CA ASN A 10 -6.25 19.01 3.69
C ASN A 10 -5.35 19.63 4.79
N TYR A 11 -4.71 20.76 4.51
CA TYR A 11 -3.86 21.49 5.45
C TYR A 11 -4.58 21.89 6.76
N MET A 12 -5.90 22.12 6.69
CA MET A 12 -6.71 22.49 7.86
C MET A 12 -7.07 21.29 8.75
N THR A 13 -7.31 20.11 8.17
CA THR A 13 -7.80 18.91 8.90
C THR A 13 -6.71 17.85 9.11
N GLY A 14 -5.60 17.97 8.38
CA GLY A 14 -4.44 17.11 8.48
C GLY A 14 -4.72 15.64 8.17
N TRP A 15 -4.22 14.76 9.05
CA TRP A 15 -4.39 13.31 8.99
C TRP A 15 -5.70 12.91 9.66
N GLN A 16 -6.60 12.28 8.91
CA GLN A 16 -7.91 11.83 9.42
C GLN A 16 -8.04 10.32 9.31
N PRO A 17 -8.53 9.62 10.34
CA PRO A 17 -8.74 8.17 10.28
C PRO A 17 -9.86 7.88 9.28
N ARG A 18 -9.61 6.95 8.36
CA ARG A 18 -10.57 6.49 7.36
C ARG A 18 -10.53 4.97 7.32
N TRP A 19 -11.69 4.36 7.12
CA TRP A 19 -11.78 2.92 6.94
C TRP A 19 -11.42 2.58 5.49
N PHE A 20 -10.38 1.76 5.30
CA PHE A 20 -9.96 1.29 3.99
C PHE A 20 -10.33 -0.17 3.82
N VAL A 21 -10.77 -0.53 2.63
CA VAL A 21 -11.11 -1.90 2.23
C VAL A 21 -10.40 -2.19 0.92
N LEU A 22 -9.54 -3.20 0.93
CA LEU A 22 -8.86 -3.76 -0.23
C LEU A 22 -9.52 -5.10 -0.59
N GLY A 23 -10.16 -5.13 -1.76
CA GLY A 23 -10.83 -6.31 -2.30
C GLY A 23 -10.82 -6.29 -3.84
N GLY A 24 -10.66 -7.46 -4.46
CA GLY A 24 -10.75 -7.59 -5.92
C GLY A 24 -9.72 -6.77 -6.70
N GLY A 25 -8.57 -6.43 -6.12
CA GLY A 25 -7.57 -5.57 -6.76
C GLY A 25 -7.91 -4.08 -6.73
N VAL A 26 -8.88 -3.66 -5.92
CA VAL A 26 -9.27 -2.26 -5.72
C VAL A 26 -9.22 -1.93 -4.23
N ILE A 27 -8.59 -0.81 -3.90
CA ILE A 27 -8.62 -0.25 -2.55
C ILE A 27 -9.62 0.91 -2.51
N SER A 28 -10.63 0.80 -1.66
CA SER A 28 -11.67 1.80 -1.45
C SER A 28 -11.60 2.36 -0.03
N TYR A 29 -12.03 3.61 0.18
CA TYR A 29 -12.09 4.19 1.52
C TYR A 29 -13.46 4.81 1.85
N TYR A 30 -13.75 4.82 3.15
CA TYR A 30 -15.02 5.22 3.74
C TYR A 30 -14.77 6.12 4.96
N ASP A 31 -15.79 6.86 5.39
CA ASP A 31 -15.71 7.71 6.58
C ASP A 31 -15.58 6.84 7.84
N CYS A 32 -16.40 5.80 7.97
CA CYS A 32 -16.30 4.75 8.99
C CYS A 32 -16.62 3.35 8.41
N GLU A 33 -16.45 2.31 9.23
CA GLU A 33 -16.76 0.92 8.88
C GLU A 33 -18.25 0.72 8.54
N ASP A 34 -19.17 1.36 9.28
CA ASP A 34 -20.62 1.28 9.03
C ASP A 34 -21.08 1.86 7.69
N ASP A 35 -20.21 2.62 7.00
CA ASP A 35 -20.51 3.19 5.69
C ASP A 35 -20.09 2.26 4.54
N VAL A 36 -19.46 1.13 4.85
CA VAL A 36 -19.18 0.09 3.87
C VAL A 36 -20.51 -0.45 3.33
N GLY A 37 -20.81 -0.11 2.08
CA GLY A 37 -22.07 -0.46 1.40
C GLY A 37 -23.02 0.71 1.14
N LYS A 38 -22.84 1.86 1.82
CA LYS A 38 -23.62 3.08 1.55
C LYS A 38 -23.03 3.92 0.42
N GLY A 39 -21.72 3.85 0.23
CA GLY A 39 -21.01 4.48 -0.88
C GLY A 39 -19.56 4.81 -0.54
N SER A 40 -18.63 4.41 -1.40
CA SER A 40 -17.20 4.71 -1.21
C SER A 40 -16.91 6.18 -1.50
N LYS A 41 -16.08 6.83 -0.67
CA LYS A 41 -15.61 8.20 -0.91
C LYS A 41 -14.53 8.29 -1.99
N GLY A 42 -13.91 7.17 -2.30
CA GLY A 42 -13.00 7.01 -3.42
C GLY A 42 -12.43 5.61 -3.47
N SER A 43 -11.93 5.24 -4.64
CA SER A 43 -11.32 3.94 -4.87
C SER A 43 -10.16 4.05 -5.85
N ILE A 44 -9.17 3.17 -5.70
CA ILE A 44 -7.97 3.09 -6.54
C ILE A 44 -7.79 1.65 -7.01
N LYS A 45 -7.65 1.45 -8.32
CA LYS A 45 -7.29 0.15 -8.88
C LYS A 45 -5.80 -0.12 -8.65
N MET A 46 -5.48 -1.22 -7.99
CA MET A 46 -4.12 -1.59 -7.63
C MET A 46 -3.22 -1.86 -8.85
N SER A 47 -3.81 -2.30 -9.96
CA SER A 47 -3.10 -2.57 -11.22
C SER A 47 -2.47 -1.33 -11.85
N VAL A 48 -3.07 -0.16 -11.67
CA VAL A 48 -2.63 1.10 -12.28
C VAL A 48 -1.95 2.03 -11.28
N CYS A 49 -2.03 1.73 -9.99
CA CYS A 49 -1.40 2.56 -8.96
C CYS A 49 0.04 2.11 -8.67
N ASP A 50 0.90 3.07 -8.35
CA ASP A 50 2.21 2.85 -7.78
C ASP A 50 2.19 3.05 -6.27
N ILE A 51 2.81 2.09 -5.58
CA ILE A 51 2.90 2.06 -4.13
C ILE A 51 4.28 2.61 -3.75
N LYS A 52 4.35 3.89 -3.39
CA LYS A 52 5.58 4.51 -2.86
C LYS A 52 5.64 4.31 -1.34
N GLY A 53 6.78 3.80 -0.88
CA GLY A 53 6.98 3.27 0.48
C GLY A 53 7.78 1.96 0.49
N GLN A 54 7.94 1.33 -0.67
CA GLN A 54 8.57 0.02 -0.81
C GLN A 54 10.11 0.03 -0.93
N ARG A 55 10.74 1.19 -1.16
CA ARG A 55 12.21 1.29 -1.34
C ARG A 55 13.03 0.89 -0.11
N ALA A 56 12.43 0.92 1.10
CA ALA A 56 13.09 0.44 2.33
C ALA A 56 12.67 -1.00 2.71
N ALA A 57 11.43 -1.40 2.43
CA ALA A 57 10.88 -2.69 2.91
C ALA A 57 11.34 -3.90 2.08
N LEU A 58 11.52 -3.76 0.77
CA LEU A 58 12.05 -4.83 -0.08
C LEU A 58 13.53 -5.15 0.24
N ALA A 59 14.32 -4.14 0.61
CA ALA A 59 15.70 -4.36 1.04
C ALA A 59 15.75 -5.17 2.35
N ALA A 60 14.87 -4.87 3.32
CA ALA A 60 14.80 -5.61 4.59
C ALA A 60 14.38 -7.08 4.41
N ALA A 61 13.37 -7.36 3.56
CA ALA A 61 12.93 -8.73 3.29
C ALA A 61 13.97 -9.56 2.51
N ALA A 62 14.72 -8.93 1.59
CA ALA A 62 15.82 -9.58 0.86
C ALA A 62 17.05 -9.85 1.74
N LEU A 63 17.26 -9.06 2.81
CA LEU A 63 18.31 -9.29 3.80
C LEU A 63 17.95 -10.41 4.78
N ALA A 64 16.66 -10.56 5.15
CA ALA A 64 16.20 -11.56 6.12
C ALA A 64 16.26 -13.02 5.61
N THR A 65 16.39 -13.24 4.29
CA THR A 65 16.47 -14.58 3.69
C THR A 65 17.91 -15.11 3.52
N ARG A 66 18.93 -14.40 4.03
CA ARG A 66 20.34 -14.79 3.90
C ARG A 66 20.93 -15.13 5.28
N PRO A 67 20.96 -16.40 5.70
CA PRO A 67 21.45 -16.79 7.04
C PRO A 67 22.98 -16.70 7.22
N ASN A 68 23.73 -16.11 6.27
CA ASN A 68 25.19 -16.20 6.30
C ASN A 68 25.92 -15.03 5.61
N LEU A 69 25.63 -13.78 6.01
CA LEU A 69 26.45 -12.65 5.59
C LEU A 69 26.95 -11.87 6.80
N HIS A 70 27.95 -12.42 7.51
CA HIS A 70 28.73 -11.70 8.52
C HIS A 70 29.69 -10.66 7.91
N ARG A 71 29.50 -10.27 6.64
CA ARG A 71 30.42 -9.37 5.94
C ARG A 71 29.78 -8.82 4.67
N ALA A 72 28.96 -7.77 4.79
CA ALA A 72 28.99 -6.63 3.88
C ALA A 72 27.93 -5.58 4.23
N LEU A 73 28.36 -4.33 4.06
CA LEU A 73 27.60 -3.09 3.92
C LEU A 73 27.19 -2.39 5.23
N PRO A 74 27.83 -1.26 5.60
CA PRO A 74 27.07 -0.15 6.14
C PRO A 74 26.24 0.40 4.99
N LEU A 75 25.24 -0.36 4.52
CA LEU A 75 24.05 0.27 3.96
C LEU A 75 23.35 0.86 5.18
N CYS A 76 23.88 1.99 5.66
CA CYS A 76 23.03 3.07 6.12
C CYS A 76 22.16 3.43 4.91
N VAL A 77 21.17 2.57 4.65
CA VAL A 77 19.95 3.02 4.04
C VAL A 77 19.46 4.05 5.03
N SER A 78 19.74 5.32 4.73
CA SER A 78 18.99 6.43 5.29
C SER A 78 17.55 6.20 4.84
N VAL A 79 16.87 5.26 5.52
CA VAL A 79 15.43 5.29 5.72
C VAL A 79 15.26 6.70 6.23
N HIS A 80 14.66 7.57 5.41
CA HIS A 80 14.27 8.87 5.90
C HIS A 80 13.54 8.60 7.22
N PRO A 81 14.09 8.99 8.40
CA PRO A 81 13.55 8.56 9.69
C PRO A 81 12.16 9.15 9.97
N ALA A 82 11.58 9.85 9.00
CA ALA A 82 10.46 10.73 9.18
C ALA A 82 9.15 9.97 9.43
N ASP A 83 8.92 8.78 8.86
CA ASP A 83 7.69 8.06 9.21
C ASP A 83 7.68 6.57 8.81
N PRO A 84 7.95 5.63 9.75
CA PRO A 84 7.84 4.19 9.50
C PRO A 84 6.38 3.74 9.31
N THR A 85 5.41 4.66 9.37
CA THR A 85 3.99 4.37 9.19
C THR A 85 3.44 4.85 7.85
N ARG A 86 4.18 5.67 7.09
CA ARG A 86 3.69 6.31 5.86
C ARG A 86 3.73 5.38 4.64
N LEU A 87 2.71 5.55 3.80
CA LEU A 87 2.45 4.82 2.57
C LEU A 87 1.81 5.79 1.56
N GLU A 88 2.26 5.75 0.31
CA GLU A 88 1.78 6.63 -0.75
C GLU A 88 1.23 5.79 -1.89
N LEU A 89 -0.03 6.03 -2.25
CA LEU A 89 -0.70 5.38 -3.38
C LEU A 89 -0.89 6.43 -4.47
N ILE A 90 -0.17 6.26 -5.57
CA ILE A 90 -0.13 7.23 -6.66
C ILE A 90 -0.73 6.60 -7.90
N ILE A 91 -1.77 7.20 -8.44
CA ILE A 91 -2.22 6.94 -9.81
C ILE A 91 -1.66 8.07 -10.68
N PRO A 92 -0.78 7.77 -11.65
CA PRO A 92 -0.24 8.79 -12.52
C PRO A 92 -1.37 9.50 -13.29
N GLY A 93 -1.45 10.83 -13.16
CA GLY A 93 -2.43 11.65 -13.89
C GLY A 93 -3.82 11.76 -13.26
N GLU A 94 -4.12 11.01 -12.17
CA GLU A 94 -5.45 11.03 -11.55
C GLU A 94 -5.42 11.44 -10.08
N GLN A 95 -4.83 10.63 -9.21
CA GLN A 95 -5.00 10.77 -7.76
C GLN A 95 -3.74 10.37 -7.00
N HIS A 96 -3.48 11.07 -5.89
CA HIS A 96 -2.43 10.71 -4.95
C HIS A 96 -3.01 10.64 -3.54
N PHE A 97 -2.99 9.45 -2.94
CA PHE A 97 -3.36 9.25 -1.54
C PHE A 97 -2.12 9.14 -0.69
N TYR A 98 -1.93 10.15 0.15
CA TYR A 98 -1.02 10.06 1.29
C TYR A 98 -1.77 9.38 2.42
N VAL A 99 -1.31 8.18 2.79
CA VAL A 99 -1.86 7.38 3.86
C VAL A 99 -0.77 7.02 4.88
N ARG A 100 -1.16 6.82 6.12
CA ARG A 100 -0.27 6.28 7.15
C ARG A 100 -1.01 5.25 7.98
N ALA A 101 -0.30 4.18 8.30
CA ALA A 101 -0.79 3.16 9.21
C ALA A 101 -0.70 3.63 10.66
N VAL A 102 -1.40 2.93 11.55
CA VAL A 102 -1.31 3.20 13.00
C VAL A 102 0.04 2.76 13.58
N ASN A 103 0.72 1.79 12.96
CA ASN A 103 2.05 1.33 13.35
C ASN A 103 2.78 0.65 12.18
N ALA A 104 4.05 0.31 12.39
CA ALA A 104 4.89 -0.32 11.36
C ALA A 104 4.41 -1.72 10.97
N ALA A 105 3.80 -2.48 11.88
CA ALA A 105 3.30 -3.83 11.60
C ALA A 105 2.04 -3.80 10.71
N GLU A 106 1.10 -2.90 10.98
CA GLU A 106 -0.06 -2.62 10.13
C GLU A 106 0.39 -2.15 8.76
N ARG A 107 1.35 -1.22 8.70
CA ARG A 107 1.94 -0.79 7.42
C ARG A 107 2.46 -1.98 6.63
N GLN A 108 3.18 -2.89 7.28
CA GLN A 108 3.73 -4.07 6.61
C GLN A 108 2.62 -4.97 6.07
N ARG A 109 1.55 -5.20 6.84
CA ARG A 109 0.38 -5.95 6.38
C ARG A 109 -0.27 -5.30 5.16
N TRP A 110 -0.47 -3.98 5.19
CA TRP A 110 -1.02 -3.22 4.07
C TRP A 110 -0.12 -3.32 2.83
N LEU A 111 1.18 -3.12 2.97
CA LEU A 111 2.15 -3.24 1.86
C LEU A 111 2.09 -4.62 1.20
N VAL A 112 2.07 -5.69 2.01
CA VAL A 112 1.97 -7.05 1.49
C VAL A 112 0.66 -7.25 0.75
N ALA A 113 -0.48 -6.88 1.35
CA ALA A 113 -1.78 -7.08 0.71
C ALA A 113 -1.94 -6.28 -0.59
N LEU A 114 -1.46 -5.04 -0.61
CA LEU A 114 -1.47 -4.15 -1.78
C LEU A 114 -0.56 -4.68 -2.88
N GLY A 115 0.65 -5.10 -2.53
CA GLY A 115 1.61 -5.71 -3.47
C GLY A 115 1.07 -7.02 -4.07
N SER A 116 0.51 -7.89 -3.24
CA SER A 116 -0.12 -9.14 -3.68
C SER A 116 -1.32 -8.89 -4.59
N SER A 117 -2.15 -7.89 -4.28
CA SER A 117 -3.32 -7.52 -5.11
C SER A 117 -2.89 -6.94 -6.46
N LYS A 118 -1.80 -6.16 -6.50
CA LYS A 118 -1.21 -5.65 -7.75
C LYS A 118 -0.65 -6.79 -8.60
N ALA A 119 0.15 -7.68 -8.01
CA ALA A 119 0.74 -8.84 -8.69
C ALA A 119 -0.31 -9.82 -9.22
N GLY A 120 -1.34 -10.14 -8.42
CA GLY A 120 -2.43 -11.05 -8.82
C GLY A 120 -3.34 -10.50 -9.94
N THR A 121 -3.22 -9.23 -10.30
CA THR A 121 -3.95 -8.65 -11.44
C THR A 121 -3.18 -8.80 -12.76
N LEU A 122 -1.84 -8.82 -12.71
CA LEU A 122 -0.98 -8.96 -13.89
C LEU A 122 -1.08 -10.38 -14.50
N GLU A 123 -1.20 -11.41 -13.65
CA GLU A 123 -1.36 -12.81 -14.10
C GLU A 123 -2.67 -13.04 -14.87
N ARG A 124 -3.71 -12.24 -14.61
CA ARG A 124 -5.03 -12.41 -15.25
C ARG A 124 -5.08 -11.89 -16.68
N HIS A 125 -4.14 -11.04 -17.08
CA HIS A 125 -4.07 -10.50 -18.44
C HIS A 125 -3.39 -11.45 -19.44
N LYS A 126 -2.81 -12.56 -18.99
CA LYS A 126 -2.14 -13.54 -19.87
C LYS A 126 -3.02 -14.71 -20.31
N HIS A 127 -4.23 -14.88 -19.76
CA HIS A 127 -5.09 -16.05 -20.03
C HIS A 127 -6.42 -15.74 -20.72
N ARG A 128 -6.46 -14.73 -21.59
CA ARG A 128 -7.61 -14.51 -22.50
C ARG A 128 -7.13 -14.28 -23.92
N GLY A 129 -6.51 -15.31 -24.48
CA GLY A 129 -6.01 -15.31 -25.85
C GLY A 129 -5.49 -16.68 -26.24
N THR A 130 -6.40 -17.65 -26.40
CA THR A 130 -6.35 -18.80 -27.32
C THR A 130 -7.47 -19.76 -26.92
N GLY A 131 -8.60 -19.66 -27.59
CA GLY A 131 -9.65 -20.67 -27.58
C GLY A 131 -10.23 -20.67 -28.97
N SER A 132 -9.75 -21.63 -29.76
CA SER A 132 -10.05 -21.89 -31.17
C SER A 132 -11.52 -22.10 -31.46
#